data_AF-A0A9J5Z4K8-F1
#
_entry.id   AF-A0A9J5Z4K8-F1
#
_cell.length_a   1.000
_cell.length_b   1.000
_cell.length_c   1.000
_cell.angle_alpha   90.00
_cell.angle_beta   90.00
_cell.angle_gamma   90.00
#
_symmetry.space_group_name_H-M   'P 1'
#
loop_
_entity.id
_entity.type
_entity.pdbx_description
1 polymer ?
#
loop_
_entity_poly.entity_id
_entity_poly.type
_entity_poly.pdbx_seq_one_letter_code
_entity_poly.pdbx_strand_id
1 'polypeptide(L)'
;ERNERLFYKPLISNVEELLSIVYTPTEYYDFLGEFMKVVKQNYGEKVLVQVSNLKLVKDQINFQAASDICNRITVVVLAGLVTSLMLLGGSLANHTFLFFGVGETNVPVKEVRKNIWLVDSKGLIIKARKESLQAHKKP
;
A
#
# COMPACT_ATOMS: atom_id res chain seq x y z
N GLU A 1 -7.23 -20.08 7.20
CA GLU A 1 -6.66 -21.44 7.15
C GLU A 1 -5.19 -21.57 6.72
N ARG A 2 -4.79 -21.27 5.46
CA ARG A 2 -3.41 -21.61 5.00
C ARG A 2 -2.30 -20.74 5.62
N ASN A 3 -2.52 -19.43 5.74
CA ASN A 3 -1.55 -18.51 6.35
C ASN A 3 -1.54 -18.61 7.89
N GLU A 4 -2.68 -18.90 8.49
CA GLU A 4 -2.78 -19.14 9.94
C GLU A 4 -1.97 -20.38 10.32
N ARG A 5 -2.09 -21.50 9.60
CA ARG A 5 -1.30 -22.70 9.90
C ARG A 5 0.21 -22.51 9.66
N LEU A 6 0.62 -21.72 8.68
CA LEU A 6 2.05 -21.48 8.39
C LEU A 6 2.70 -20.46 9.33
N PHE A 7 1.92 -19.51 9.87
CA PHE A 7 2.43 -18.52 10.82
C PHE A 7 2.33 -19.01 12.26
N TYR A 8 1.18 -19.55 12.68
CA TYR A 8 0.96 -19.97 14.05
C TYR A 8 1.64 -21.28 14.40
N LYS A 9 1.84 -22.22 13.46
CA LYS A 9 2.53 -23.48 13.79
C LYS A 9 3.99 -23.25 14.20
N PRO A 10 4.82 -22.47 13.46
CA PRO A 10 6.16 -22.10 13.92
C PRO A 10 6.15 -21.22 15.18
N LEU A 11 5.19 -20.28 15.30
CA LEU A 11 5.07 -19.41 16.47
C LEU A 11 4.81 -20.20 17.75
N ILE A 12 3.82 -21.09 17.72
CA ILE A 12 3.42 -21.90 18.87
C ILE A 12 4.53 -22.90 19.22
N SER A 13 5.19 -23.48 18.21
CA SER A 13 6.28 -24.44 18.42
C SER A 13 7.55 -23.81 18.98
N ASN A 14 7.75 -22.50 18.87
CA ASN A 14 8.95 -21.79 19.35
C ASN A 14 8.57 -20.54 20.16
N VAL A 15 7.45 -20.59 20.89
CA VAL A 15 6.85 -19.40 21.51
C VAL A 15 7.80 -18.74 22.52
N GLU A 16 8.58 -19.50 23.27
CA GLU A 16 9.56 -18.98 24.23
C GLU A 16 10.70 -18.19 23.56
N GLU A 17 11.09 -18.56 22.34
CA GLU A 17 12.18 -17.93 21.59
C GLU A 17 11.69 -16.78 20.70
N LEU A 18 10.45 -16.89 20.20
CA LEU A 18 9.83 -15.90 19.33
C LEU A 18 9.01 -14.85 20.08
N LEU A 19 8.80 -14.99 21.40
CA LEU A 19 8.00 -14.09 22.23
C LEU A 19 8.50 -12.63 22.18
N SER A 20 9.82 -12.41 22.14
CA SER A 20 10.43 -11.08 21.96
C SER A 20 10.12 -10.49 20.58
N ILE A 21 10.23 -11.30 19.52
CA ILE A 21 9.97 -10.89 18.13
C ILE A 21 8.47 -10.65 17.89
N VAL A 22 7.61 -11.40 18.58
CA VAL A 22 6.16 -11.43 18.35
C VAL A 22 5.43 -10.35 19.14
N TYR A 23 6.03 -9.80 20.20
CA TYR A 23 5.33 -8.86 21.07
C TYR A 23 6.22 -7.74 21.61
N THR A 24 6.51 -6.74 20.76
CA THR A 24 6.27 -5.33 21.11
C THR A 24 6.41 -4.46 19.86
N PRO A 25 5.50 -3.49 19.62
CA PRO A 25 5.69 -2.50 18.57
C PRO A 25 7.04 -1.79 18.70
N THR A 26 7.47 -1.53 19.94
CA THR A 26 8.72 -0.81 20.26
C THR A 26 9.96 -1.53 19.77
N GLU A 27 10.17 -2.81 20.09
CA GLU A 27 11.35 -3.57 19.66
C GLU A 27 11.44 -3.66 18.13
N TYR A 28 10.29 -3.81 17.46
CA TYR A 28 10.21 -3.79 16.00
C TYR A 28 10.64 -2.44 15.42
N TYR A 29 10.18 -1.33 15.99
CA TYR A 29 10.57 0.01 15.54
C TYR A 29 12.02 0.37 15.89
N ASP A 30 12.51 -0.08 17.04
CA ASP A 30 13.90 0.09 17.47
C ASP A 30 14.85 -0.65 16.51
N PHE A 31 14.54 -1.90 16.17
CA PHE A 31 15.27 -2.67 15.17
C PHE A 31 15.26 -1.97 13.81
N LEU A 32 14.10 -1.47 13.36
CA LEU A 32 14.03 -0.73 12.11
C LEU A 32 14.90 0.55 12.17
N GLY A 33 14.86 1.28 13.28
CA GLY A 33 15.70 2.45 13.49
C GLY A 33 17.20 2.12 13.40
N GLU A 34 17.64 1.05 14.05
CA GLU A 34 19.01 0.56 14.00
C GLU A 34 19.42 0.13 12.60
N PHE A 35 18.58 -0.66 11.92
CA PHE A 35 18.81 -1.08 10.54
C PHE A 35 19.03 0.12 9.61
N MET A 36 18.17 1.13 9.69
CA MET A 36 18.29 2.33 8.85
C MET A 36 19.56 3.13 9.16
N LYS A 37 19.98 3.18 10.43
CA LYS A 37 21.23 3.82 10.85
C LYS A 37 22.45 3.11 10.25
N VAL A 38 22.51 1.78 10.35
CA VAL A 38 23.60 0.97 9.79
C VAL A 38 23.67 1.10 8.26
N VAL A 39 22.52 1.12 7.59
CA VAL A 39 22.45 1.34 6.13
C VAL A 39 23.08 2.68 5.74
N LYS A 40 22.79 3.77 6.46
CA LYS A 40 23.42 5.08 6.19
C LYS A 40 24.91 5.08 6.43
N GLN A 41 25.36 4.44 7.52
CA GLN A 41 26.77 4.35 7.85
C GLN A 41 27.57 3.61 6.76
N ASN A 42 27.00 2.55 6.19
CA ASN A 42 27.68 1.72 5.21
C ASN A 42 27.55 2.23 3.76
N TYR A 43 26.41 2.85 3.41
CA TYR A 43 26.08 3.21 2.02
C TYR A 43 25.92 4.74 1.79
N GLY A 44 26.10 5.55 2.83
CA GLY A 44 26.04 7.02 2.79
C GLY A 44 24.62 7.59 2.98
N GLU A 45 24.57 8.89 3.31
CA GLU A 45 23.31 9.62 3.61
C GLU A 45 22.30 9.66 2.44
N LYS A 46 22.76 9.46 1.20
CA LYS A 46 21.93 9.53 -0.02
C LYS A 46 21.41 8.16 -0.49
N VAL A 47 21.63 7.09 0.28
CA VAL A 47 21.16 5.75 -0.09
C VAL A 47 19.63 5.69 -0.15
N LEU A 48 19.11 5.11 -1.23
CA LEU A 48 17.67 4.87 -1.40
C LEU A 48 17.31 3.51 -0.81
N VAL A 49 16.37 3.48 0.14
CA VAL A 49 15.86 2.25 0.73
C VAL A 49 14.39 2.10 0.37
N GLN A 50 14.07 1.03 -0.35
CA GLN A 50 12.72 0.72 -0.78
C GLN A 50 12.06 -0.22 0.23
N VAL A 51 10.94 0.23 0.81
CA VAL A 51 10.19 -0.56 1.79
C VAL A 51 8.86 -1.01 1.19
N SER A 52 8.67 -2.32 1.16
CA SER A 52 7.46 -2.98 0.64
C SER A 52 6.52 -3.38 1.78
N ASN A 53 5.21 -3.19 1.60
CA ASN A 53 4.14 -3.68 2.50
C ASN A 53 4.07 -3.12 3.93
N LEU A 54 4.67 -1.95 4.20
CA LEU A 54 4.59 -1.36 5.54
C LEU A 54 3.72 -0.10 5.53
N LYS A 55 2.45 -0.27 5.92
CA LYS A 55 1.53 0.84 6.23
C LYS A 55 2.01 1.72 7.39
N LEU A 56 2.91 1.19 8.24
CA LEU A 56 3.20 1.71 9.58
C LEU A 56 4.57 2.39 9.73
N VAL A 57 5.42 2.37 8.71
CA VAL A 57 6.83 2.73 8.87
C VAL A 57 7.14 4.17 8.43
N LYS A 58 6.25 4.79 7.65
CA LYS A 58 6.45 6.15 7.14
C LYS A 58 6.46 7.23 8.22
N ASP A 59 5.64 7.09 9.25
CA ASP A 59 5.48 8.15 10.27
C ASP A 59 6.54 8.06 11.38
N GLN A 60 7.21 6.91 11.53
CA GLN A 60 8.18 6.67 12.60
C GLN A 60 9.63 6.72 12.14
N ILE A 61 9.91 6.53 10.85
CA ILE A 61 11.27 6.57 10.33
C ILE A 61 11.47 7.87 9.57
N ASN A 62 12.27 8.78 10.13
CA ASN A 62 12.73 10.03 9.50
C ASN A 62 13.79 9.75 8.42
N PHE A 63 13.45 8.88 7.47
CA PHE A 63 14.29 8.43 6.38
C PHE A 63 13.59 8.70 5.06
N GLN A 64 14.36 8.87 3.98
CA GLN A 64 13.83 8.96 2.63
C GLN A 64 13.38 7.57 2.14
N ALA A 65 12.41 7.00 2.86
CA ALA A 65 11.83 5.70 2.61
C ALA A 65 10.62 5.91 1.69
N ALA A 66 10.80 5.55 0.42
CA ALA A 66 9.66 5.42 -0.48
C ALA A 66 8.90 4.16 -0.07
N SER A 67 7.70 4.31 0.51
CA SER A 67 6.76 3.17 0.56
C SER A 67 6.15 3.05 -0.84
N ASP A 68 6.46 1.93 -1.50
CA ASP A 68 6.62 1.97 -2.95
C ASP A 68 5.75 0.98 -3.72
N ILE A 69 5.00 0.11 -3.06
CA ILE A 69 4.14 -0.83 -3.80
C ILE A 69 3.01 -0.08 -4.51
N CYS A 70 2.27 0.77 -3.81
CA CYS A 70 1.16 1.52 -4.42
C CYS A 70 1.67 2.47 -5.53
N ASN A 71 2.79 3.15 -5.31
CA ASN A 71 3.34 4.09 -6.29
C ASN A 71 3.89 3.35 -7.52
N ARG A 72 4.63 2.24 -7.36
CA ARG A 72 5.11 1.44 -8.50
C ARG A 72 3.99 0.86 -9.34
N ILE A 73 2.96 0.29 -8.71
CA ILE A 73 1.81 -0.25 -9.44
C ILE A 73 1.11 0.88 -10.20
N THR A 74 0.95 2.06 -9.56
CA THR A 74 0.34 3.23 -10.22
C THR A 74 1.10 3.64 -11.48
N VAL A 75 2.44 3.71 -11.42
CA VAL A 75 3.27 4.08 -12.59
C VAL A 75 3.14 3.05 -13.71
N VAL A 76 3.17 1.76 -13.40
CA VAL A 76 3.05 0.69 -14.42
C VAL A 76 1.66 0.70 -15.07
N VAL A 77 0.60 0.83 -14.28
CA VAL A 77 -0.78 0.92 -14.81
C VAL A 77 -0.93 2.16 -15.69
N LEU A 78 -0.44 3.32 -15.24
CA LEU A 78 -0.50 4.55 -16.03
C LEU A 78 0.28 4.43 -17.35
N ALA A 79 1.47 3.82 -17.33
CA ALA A 79 2.25 3.57 -18.54
C ALA A 79 1.49 2.69 -19.54
N GLY A 80 0.82 1.63 -19.06
CA GLY A 80 -0.04 0.77 -19.87
C GLY A 80 -1.22 1.53 -20.49
N LEU A 81 -1.88 2.39 -19.72
CA LEU A 81 -2.98 3.24 -20.21
C LEU A 81 -2.52 4.23 -21.28
N VAL A 82 -1.41 4.93 -21.04
CA VAL A 82 -0.85 5.89 -22.00
C VAL A 82 -0.43 5.18 -23.29
N THR A 83 0.22 4.03 -23.18
CA THR A 83 0.63 3.24 -24.36
C THR A 83 -0.58 2.75 -25.15
N SER A 84 -1.64 2.33 -24.47
CA SER A 84 -2.89 1.91 -25.12
C SER A 84 -3.55 3.07 -25.88
N LEU A 85 -3.54 4.28 -25.32
CA LEU A 85 -4.05 5.47 -25.99
C LEU A 85 -3.21 5.87 -27.21
N MET A 86 -1.89 5.66 -27.18
CA MET A 86 -1.04 5.88 -28.35
C MET A 86 -1.41 4.95 -29.50
N LEU A 87 -1.79 3.70 -29.20
CA LEU A 87 -2.17 2.71 -30.20
C LEU A 87 -3.59 2.91 -30.76
N LEU A 88 -4.55 3.24 -29.88
CA LEU A 88 -5.97 3.33 -30.23
C LEU A 88 -6.43 4.74 -30.59
N GLY A 89 -5.67 5.77 -30.21
CA GLY A 89 -6.08 7.17 -30.30
C GLY A 89 -7.10 7.57 -29.23
N GLY A 90 -7.32 8.88 -29.09
CA GLY A 90 -8.28 9.46 -28.15
C GLY A 90 -7.67 9.98 -26.84
N SER A 91 -8.52 10.25 -25.84
CA SER A 91 -8.12 10.82 -24.55
C SER A 91 -8.65 10.00 -23.38
N LEU A 92 -7.98 10.09 -22.22
CA LEU A 92 -8.45 9.46 -20.98
C LEU A 92 -9.88 9.91 -20.60
N ALA A 93 -10.26 11.15 -20.93
CA ALA A 93 -11.57 11.71 -20.60
C ALA A 93 -12.73 10.99 -21.31
N ASN A 94 -12.46 10.33 -22.44
CA ASN A 94 -13.46 9.58 -23.20
C ASN A 94 -13.69 8.16 -22.65
N HIS A 95 -12.88 7.72 -21.70
CA HIS A 95 -12.91 6.37 -21.17
C HIS A 95 -13.60 6.32 -19.80
N THR A 96 -14.30 5.22 -19.54
CA THR A 96 -14.85 4.88 -18.22
C THR A 96 -14.06 3.71 -17.65
N PHE A 97 -13.60 3.85 -16.41
CA PHE A 97 -12.77 2.88 -15.73
C PHE A 97 -13.55 2.19 -14.60
N LEU A 98 -13.36 0.88 -14.46
CA LEU A 98 -13.88 0.07 -13.36
C LEU A 98 -12.70 -0.60 -12.65
N PHE A 99 -12.51 -0.30 -11.36
CA PHE A 99 -11.46 -0.90 -10.56
C PHE A 99 -12.03 -1.90 -9.55
N PHE A 100 -11.38 -3.06 -9.47
CA PHE A 100 -11.65 -4.08 -8.46
C PHE A 100 -10.65 -3.95 -7.32
N GLY A 101 -11.15 -3.64 -6.13
CA GLY A 101 -10.35 -3.33 -4.95
C GLY A 101 -10.24 -1.82 -4.72
N VAL A 102 -10.38 -1.40 -3.46
CA VAL A 102 -10.27 0.01 -3.06
C VAL A 102 -9.23 0.12 -1.96
N GLY A 103 -8.09 0.71 -2.32
CA GLY A 103 -7.03 1.06 -1.40
C GLY A 103 -7.25 2.43 -0.75
N GLU A 104 -6.39 2.75 0.21
CA GLU A 104 -6.35 4.07 0.83
C GLU A 104 -5.64 5.07 -0.10
N THR A 105 -6.25 6.24 -0.30
CA THR A 105 -5.66 7.34 -1.06
C THR A 105 -5.76 8.63 -0.26
N ASN A 106 -4.67 9.38 -0.14
CA ASN A 106 -4.65 10.67 0.59
C ASN A 106 -4.96 11.88 -0.31
N VAL A 107 -5.37 11.64 -1.57
CA VAL A 107 -5.59 12.73 -2.54
C VAL A 107 -7.10 12.96 -2.74
N PRO A 108 -7.60 14.18 -2.55
CA PRO A 108 -8.96 14.53 -2.92
C PRO A 108 -9.08 14.59 -4.44
N VAL A 109 -9.85 13.67 -5.05
CA VAL A 109 -10.01 13.60 -6.51
C VAL A 109 -11.48 13.77 -6.89
N LYS A 110 -12.00 15.01 -6.80
CA LYS A 110 -13.43 15.28 -7.05
C LYS A 110 -13.82 15.27 -8.53
N GLU A 111 -12.95 15.73 -9.43
CA GLU A 111 -13.30 15.89 -10.85
C GLU A 111 -13.10 14.62 -11.68
N VAL A 112 -12.03 13.86 -11.42
CA VAL A 112 -11.68 12.65 -12.19
C VAL A 112 -12.58 11.46 -11.84
N ARG A 113 -13.26 11.48 -10.69
CA ARG A 113 -14.12 10.36 -10.23
C ARG A 113 -15.40 10.16 -11.06
N LYS A 114 -15.81 11.11 -11.92
CA LYS A 114 -17.04 10.96 -12.72
C LYS A 114 -17.00 9.74 -13.66
N ASN A 115 -15.82 9.40 -14.14
CA ASN A 115 -15.62 8.29 -15.07
C ASN A 115 -14.95 7.07 -14.39
N ILE A 116 -14.84 7.07 -13.05
CA ILE A 116 -14.18 6.00 -12.30
C ILE A 116 -15.19 5.34 -11.37
N TRP A 117 -15.36 4.04 -11.57
CA TRP A 117 -16.20 3.18 -10.76
C TRP A 117 -15.32 2.24 -9.94
N LEU A 118 -15.72 1.98 -8.70
CA LEU A 118 -14.96 1.17 -7.75
C LEU A 118 -15.82 0.03 -7.23
N VAL A 119 -15.25 -1.17 -7.16
CA VAL A 119 -15.89 -2.37 -6.60
C VAL A 119 -15.05 -2.84 -5.41
N ASP A 120 -15.67 -3.05 -4.26
CA ASP A 120 -15.02 -3.68 -3.12
C ASP A 120 -15.54 -5.11 -2.88
N SER A 121 -15.10 -5.76 -1.81
CA SER A 121 -15.52 -7.13 -1.48
C SER A 121 -17.04 -7.30 -1.28
N LYS A 122 -17.77 -6.19 -1.13
CA LYS A 122 -19.24 -6.15 -0.98
C LYS A 122 -19.93 -5.63 -2.25
N GLY A 123 -19.20 -5.49 -3.37
CA GLY A 123 -19.73 -5.10 -4.67
C GLY A 123 -19.48 -3.63 -5.02
N LEU A 124 -20.24 -3.10 -5.99
CA LEU A 124 -20.07 -1.75 -6.52
C LEU A 124 -20.30 -0.67 -5.44
N ILE A 125 -19.38 0.29 -5.37
CA ILE A 125 -19.50 1.45 -4.50
C ILE A 125 -20.55 2.40 -5.07
N ILE A 126 -21.65 2.55 -4.34
CA ILE A 126 -22.81 3.37 -4.72
C ILE A 126 -23.28 4.22 -3.54
N LYS A 127 -24.03 5.29 -3.84
CA LYS A 127 -24.56 6.21 -2.81
C LYS A 127 -25.38 5.50 -1.72
N ALA A 128 -26.16 4.48 -2.07
CA ALA A 128 -26.96 3.70 -1.12
C ALA A 128 -26.11 3.00 -0.05
N ARG A 129 -24.81 2.78 -0.31
CA ARG A 129 -23.89 2.14 0.63
C ARG A 129 -23.05 3.14 1.43
N LYS A 130 -23.19 4.46 1.21
CA LYS A 130 -22.26 5.51 1.68
C LYS A 130 -21.99 5.48 3.19
N GLU A 131 -23.00 5.18 4.00
CA GLU A 131 -22.88 5.13 5.47
C GLU A 131 -22.01 3.95 5.93
N SER A 132 -22.13 2.80 5.23
CA SER A 132 -21.38 1.57 5.52
C SER A 132 -19.94 1.56 5.00
N LEU A 133 -19.54 2.58 4.22
CA LEU A 133 -18.21 2.66 3.62
C LEU A 133 -17.18 3.23 4.61
N GLN A 134 -15.97 2.68 4.55
CA GLN A 134 -14.79 3.26 5.20
C GLN A 134 -14.48 4.64 4.62
N ALA A 135 -13.86 5.53 5.41
CA ALA A 135 -13.63 6.93 5.03
C ALA A 135 -12.93 7.09 3.67
N HIS A 136 -11.89 6.30 3.41
CA HIS A 136 -11.13 6.36 2.15
C HIS A 136 -11.91 5.87 0.91
N LYS A 137 -13.02 5.15 1.11
CA LYS A 137 -13.90 4.68 0.03
C LYS A 137 -15.01 5.67 -0.30
N LYS A 138 -15.20 6.71 0.53
CA LYS A 138 -16.25 7.70 0.32
C LYS A 138 -15.83 8.67 -0.81
N PRO A 139 -16.79 9.08 -1.68
CA PRO A 139 -16.59 10.08 -2.73
C PRO A 139 -15.98 11.39 -2.24
#